data_AF-A0A2D4LJN3-F1
#
_entry.id   AF-A0A2D4LJN3-F1
#
_cell.length_a   1.000
_cell.length_b   1.000
_cell.length_c   1.000
_cell.angle_alpha   90.00
_cell.angle_beta   90.00
_cell.angle_gamma   90.00
#
_symmetry.space_group_name_H-M   'P 1'
#
loop_
_entity.id
_entity.type
_entity.pdbx_description
1 polymer ?
#
loop_
_entity_poly.entity_id
_entity_poly.type
_entity_poly.pdbx_seq_one_letter_code
_entity_poly.pdbx_strand_id
1 'polypeptide(L)'
;GTFFHMWWSCTEAQKYWQKIRNWLEEMTREQIKFKPECFLLGIFNKQLPKKVKYTIVHILTVARMAFAQCWKQPHVPSEEMIIQKISSCAEMDKLILALKDKDTSMYYDSWNCWYKWIDQR
;
A
#
# COMPACT_ATOMS: atom_id res chain seq x y z
N GLY A 1 -2.75 -2.69 -25.22
CA GLY A 1 -1.72 -1.99 -24.43
C GLY A 1 -0.81 -3.00 -23.77
N THR A 2 0.46 -2.67 -23.52
CA THR A 2 1.40 -3.55 -22.80
C THR A 2 1.12 -3.57 -21.30
N PHE A 3 1.64 -4.57 -20.57
CA PHE A 3 1.59 -4.59 -19.09
C PHE A 3 2.11 -3.27 -18.51
N PHE A 4 3.28 -2.83 -18.96
CA PHE A 4 3.89 -1.59 -18.48
C PHE A 4 3.03 -0.34 -18.76
N HIS A 5 2.35 -0.30 -19.90
CA HIS A 5 1.42 0.78 -20.20
C HIS A 5 0.21 0.78 -19.26
N MET A 6 -0.45 -0.37 -19.12
CA MET A 6 -1.67 -0.51 -18.32
C MET A 6 -1.41 -0.26 -16.83
N TRP A 7 -0.24 -0.65 -16.33
CA TRP A 7 0.08 -0.61 -14.91
C TRP A 7 0.91 0.60 -14.49
N TRP A 8 1.55 1.33 -15.40
CA TRP A 8 2.44 2.41 -15.01
C TRP A 8 2.42 3.60 -15.96
N SER A 9 2.60 3.39 -17.26
CA SER A 9 2.84 4.50 -18.19
C SER A 9 1.58 5.28 -18.58
N CYS A 10 0.38 4.70 -18.40
CA CYS A 10 -0.88 5.38 -18.65
C CYS A 10 -1.12 6.49 -17.61
N THR A 11 -1.65 7.63 -18.05
CA THR A 11 -1.95 8.79 -17.19
C THR A 11 -2.82 8.44 -15.98
N GLU A 12 -3.84 7.60 -16.17
CA GLU A 12 -4.72 7.19 -15.07
C GLU A 12 -4.00 6.28 -14.06
N ALA A 13 -3.12 5.39 -14.54
CA ALA A 13 -2.26 4.58 -13.68
C ALA A 13 -1.28 5.48 -12.90
N GLN A 14 -0.68 6.49 -13.54
CA GLN A 14 0.22 7.43 -12.86
C GLN A 14 -0.50 8.22 -11.77
N LYS A 15 -1.70 8.74 -12.04
CA LYS A 15 -2.53 9.42 -11.03
C LYS A 15 -2.82 8.52 -9.84
N TYR A 16 -3.18 7.25 -10.10
CA TYR A 16 -3.41 6.25 -9.07
C TYR A 16 -2.16 6.04 -8.20
N TRP A 17 -1.01 5.74 -8.81
CA TRP A 17 0.22 5.49 -8.06
C TRP A 17 0.75 6.73 -7.35
N GLN A 18 0.57 7.92 -7.92
CA GLN A 18 0.96 9.17 -7.27
C GLN A 18 0.13 9.42 -6.01
N LYS A 19 -1.16 9.08 -6.03
CA LYS A 19 -2.01 9.13 -4.83
C LYS A 19 -1.53 8.16 -3.75
N ILE A 20 -1.28 6.91 -4.12
CA ILE A 20 -0.73 5.89 -3.21
C ILE A 20 0.62 6.34 -2.64
N ARG A 21 1.48 6.94 -3.46
CA ARG A 21 2.74 7.53 -3.02
C ARG A 21 2.53 8.57 -1.93
N ASN A 22 1.67 9.55 -2.17
CA ASN A 22 1.41 10.63 -1.21
C ASN A 22 0.94 10.07 0.13
N TRP A 23 0.00 9.12 0.11
CA TRP A 23 -0.47 8.44 1.32
C TRP A 23 0.67 7.75 2.06
N LEU A 24 1.52 7.00 1.36
CA LEU A 24 2.67 6.31 1.97
C LEU A 24 3.67 7.29 2.56
N GLU A 25 3.99 8.39 1.87
CA GLU A 25 4.90 9.42 2.37
C GLU A 25 4.31 10.16 3.60
N GLU A 26 3.01 10.43 3.61
CA GLU A 26 2.29 11.02 4.76
C GLU A 26 2.31 10.10 5.99
N MET A 27 1.96 8.82 5.80
CA MET A 27 1.92 7.81 6.86
C MET A 27 3.30 7.56 7.47
N THR A 28 4.30 7.37 6.63
CA THR A 28 5.60 6.85 7.05
C THR A 28 6.62 7.95 7.32
N ARG A 29 6.36 9.18 6.85
CA ARG A 29 7.32 10.30 6.82
C ARG A 29 8.59 9.99 6.03
N GLU A 30 8.56 8.94 5.21
CA GLU A 30 9.67 8.56 4.33
C GLU A 30 9.40 9.05 2.91
N GLN A 31 10.40 9.63 2.25
CA GLN A 31 10.31 9.94 0.83
C GLN A 31 10.47 8.68 -0.01
N ILE A 32 9.52 8.44 -0.92
CA ILE A 32 9.48 7.27 -1.79
C ILE A 32 9.72 7.71 -3.22
N LYS A 33 10.69 7.09 -3.91
CA LYS A 33 10.94 7.42 -5.32
C LYS A 33 9.76 6.96 -6.17
N PHE A 34 9.24 7.85 -7.01
CA PHE A 34 8.18 7.52 -7.97
C PHE A 34 8.73 6.72 -9.16
N LYS A 35 8.90 5.42 -8.92
CA LYS A 35 9.54 4.49 -9.84
C LYS A 35 8.75 3.18 -9.91
N PRO A 36 8.59 2.57 -11.11
CA PRO A 36 7.79 1.37 -11.27
C PRO A 36 8.31 0.21 -10.42
N GLU A 37 9.62 0.10 -10.19
CA GLU A 37 10.21 -0.94 -9.37
C GLU A 37 9.75 -0.85 -7.90
N CYS A 38 9.55 0.37 -7.39
CA CYS A 38 9.01 0.58 -6.05
C CYS A 38 7.54 0.16 -5.99
N PHE A 39 6.71 0.67 -6.91
CA PHE A 39 5.25 0.50 -6.83
C PHE A 39 4.77 -0.84 -7.36
N LEU A 40 5.34 -1.38 -8.43
CA LEU A 40 4.93 -2.64 -9.04
C LEU A 40 5.63 -3.84 -8.42
N LEU A 41 6.88 -3.69 -7.95
CA LEU A 41 7.69 -4.80 -7.45
C LEU A 41 8.02 -4.73 -5.95
N GLY A 42 7.79 -3.59 -5.29
CA GLY A 42 8.15 -3.42 -3.87
C GLY A 42 9.66 -3.36 -3.63
N ILE A 43 10.45 -3.01 -4.66
CA ILE A 43 11.91 -2.92 -4.60
C ILE A 43 12.29 -1.48 -4.31
N PHE A 44 12.97 -1.26 -3.18
CA PHE A 44 13.42 0.05 -2.73
C PHE A 44 14.94 0.13 -2.71
N ASN A 45 15.50 1.15 -3.36
CA ASN A 45 16.96 1.37 -3.38
C ASN A 45 17.49 2.00 -2.09
N LYS A 46 16.61 2.62 -1.28
CA LYS A 46 16.94 3.20 0.03
C LYS A 46 16.77 2.14 1.11
N GLN A 47 17.65 2.14 2.12
CA GLN A 47 17.39 1.40 3.35
C GLN A 47 16.25 2.06 4.12
N LEU A 48 15.10 1.37 4.16
CA LEU A 48 13.94 1.76 4.97
C LEU A 48 13.96 0.96 6.29
N PRO A 49 13.52 1.54 7.41
CA PRO A 49 13.33 0.78 8.64
C PRO A 49 12.45 -0.45 8.39
N LYS A 50 12.82 -1.61 8.96
CA LYS A 50 12.14 -2.90 8.68
C LYS A 50 10.62 -2.82 8.84
N LYS A 51 10.14 -2.15 9.90
CA LYS A 51 8.72 -1.94 10.20
C LYS A 51 8.02 -1.10 9.13
N VAL A 52 8.62 0.04 8.76
CA VAL A 52 8.11 0.92 7.70
C VAL A 52 8.05 0.19 6.35
N LYS A 53 9.12 -0.54 6.02
CA LYS A 53 9.17 -1.35 4.80
C LYS A 53 8.07 -2.41 4.77
N TYR A 54 7.80 -3.07 5.89
CA TYR A 54 6.72 -4.07 6.01
C TYR A 54 5.36 -3.44 5.64
N THR A 55 5.01 -2.32 6.26
CA THR A 55 3.73 -1.64 6.04
C THR A 55 3.59 -1.13 4.61
N ILE A 56 4.64 -0.51 4.07
CA ILE A 56 4.66 -0.05 2.66
C ILE A 56 4.40 -1.24 1.71
N VAL A 57 5.09 -2.37 1.90
CA VAL A 57 4.94 -3.54 1.01
C VAL A 57 3.51 -4.12 1.09
N HIS A 58 2.90 -4.17 2.27
CA HIS A 58 1.52 -4.65 2.42
C HIS A 58 0.53 -3.70 1.73
N ILE A 59 0.63 -2.40 1.97
CA ILE A 59 -0.23 -1.40 1.32
C ILE A 59 -0.07 -1.44 -0.20
N LEU A 60 1.15 -1.51 -0.73
CA LEU A 60 1.38 -1.63 -2.17
C LEU A 60 0.80 -2.92 -2.74
N THR A 61 0.86 -4.02 -1.99
CA THR A 61 0.25 -5.29 -2.42
C THR A 61 -1.26 -5.16 -2.52
N VAL A 62 -1.91 -4.57 -1.50
CA VAL A 62 -3.35 -4.29 -1.52
C VAL A 62 -3.71 -3.34 -2.67
N ALA A 63 -2.93 -2.28 -2.89
CA ALA A 63 -3.14 -1.33 -3.98
C ALA A 63 -3.06 -2.02 -5.35
N ARG A 64 -2.04 -2.86 -5.60
CA ARG A 64 -1.95 -3.67 -6.82
C ARG A 64 -3.16 -4.57 -7.01
N MET A 65 -3.62 -5.23 -5.94
CA MET A 65 -4.80 -6.09 -6.00
C MET A 65 -6.06 -5.29 -6.34
N ALA A 66 -6.27 -4.13 -5.70
CA ALA A 66 -7.39 -3.25 -6.01
C ALA A 66 -7.34 -2.78 -7.47
N PHE A 67 -6.16 -2.34 -7.93
CA PHE A 67 -5.95 -1.91 -9.32
C PHE A 67 -6.22 -3.05 -10.31
N ALA A 68 -5.73 -4.26 -10.03
CA ALA A 68 -6.05 -5.46 -10.80
C ALA A 68 -7.54 -5.77 -10.81
N GLN A 69 -8.29 -5.53 -9.74
CA GLN A 69 -9.73 -5.81 -9.72
C GLN A 69 -10.52 -4.89 -10.65
N CYS A 70 -10.08 -3.65 -10.81
CA CYS A 70 -10.68 -2.66 -11.71
C CYS A 70 -10.11 -2.71 -13.15
N TRP A 71 -9.26 -3.69 -13.49
CA TRP A 71 -8.53 -3.69 -14.78
C TRP A 71 -9.40 -3.71 -16.06
N LYS A 72 -10.66 -4.16 -15.94
CA LYS A 72 -11.64 -4.16 -17.05
C LYS A 72 -12.52 -2.92 -17.07
N GLN A 73 -12.47 -2.11 -16.02
CA GLN A 73 -13.28 -0.90 -15.88
C GLN A 73 -12.52 0.29 -16.46
N PRO A 74 -13.22 1.32 -16.98
CA PRO A 74 -12.57 2.51 -17.53
C PRO A 74 -11.93 3.40 -16.45
N HIS A 75 -12.24 3.14 -15.18
CA HIS A 75 -11.78 3.93 -14.04
C HIS A 75 -10.85 3.12 -13.12
N VAL A 76 -9.98 3.82 -12.41
CA VAL A 76 -9.15 3.26 -11.34
C VAL A 76 -10.01 2.99 -10.09
N PRO A 77 -9.51 2.21 -9.10
CA PRO A 77 -10.21 2.01 -7.84
C PRO A 77 -10.47 3.34 -7.11
N SER A 78 -11.63 3.47 -6.48
CA SER A 78 -11.94 4.64 -5.64
C SER A 78 -11.10 4.66 -4.36
N GLU A 79 -10.99 5.82 -3.70
CA GLU A 79 -10.24 5.93 -2.46
C GLU A 79 -10.83 5.05 -1.36
N GLU A 80 -12.16 5.06 -1.22
CA GLU A 80 -12.91 4.31 -0.23
C GLU A 80 -12.65 2.81 -0.40
N MET A 81 -12.66 2.32 -1.65
CA MET A 81 -12.39 0.91 -1.95
C MET A 81 -10.97 0.51 -1.53
N ILE A 82 -9.98 1.37 -1.76
CA ILE A 82 -8.58 1.08 -1.39
C ILE A 82 -8.44 1.09 0.13
N ILE A 83 -8.99 2.11 0.79
CA ILE A 83 -8.95 2.26 2.25
C ILE A 83 -9.60 1.05 2.92
N GLN A 84 -10.81 0.68 2.50
CA GLN A 84 -11.50 -0.49 3.04
C GLN A 84 -10.66 -1.76 2.88
N LYS A 85 -10.01 -1.95 1.73
CA LYS A 85 -9.15 -3.11 1.50
C LYS A 85 -7.88 -3.09 2.37
N ILE A 86 -7.27 -1.94 2.58
CA ILE A 86 -6.11 -1.82 3.46
C ILE A 86 -6.52 -2.11 4.91
N SER A 87 -7.64 -1.55 5.38
CA SER A 87 -8.19 -1.83 6.70
C SER A 87 -8.47 -3.32 6.89
N SER A 88 -9.15 -3.97 5.94
CA SER A 88 -9.38 -5.41 5.99
C SER A 88 -8.07 -6.21 5.99
N CYS A 89 -7.04 -5.76 5.26
CA CYS A 89 -5.74 -6.42 5.27
C CYS A 89 -5.05 -6.28 6.63
N ALA A 90 -5.09 -5.11 7.26
CA ALA A 90 -4.52 -4.88 8.59
C ALA A 90 -5.22 -5.76 9.63
N GLU A 91 -6.57 -5.78 9.65
CA GLU A 91 -7.32 -6.62 10.58
C GLU A 91 -7.09 -8.12 10.36
N MET A 92 -6.97 -8.58 9.11
CA MET A 92 -6.61 -9.98 8.84
C MET A 92 -5.21 -10.32 9.34
N ASP A 93 -4.22 -9.43 9.15
CA ASP A 93 -2.86 -9.62 9.63
C ASP A 93 -2.82 -9.71 11.16
N LYS A 94 -3.62 -8.87 11.85
CA LYS A 94 -3.83 -8.94 13.31
C LYS A 94 -4.28 -10.32 13.78
N LEU A 95 -5.31 -10.87 13.12
CA LEU A 95 -5.88 -12.17 13.46
C LEU A 95 -4.88 -13.30 13.22
N ILE A 96 -4.17 -13.28 12.08
CA ILE A 96 -3.15 -14.29 11.74
C ILE A 96 -2.02 -14.31 12.78
N LEU A 97 -1.62 -13.14 13.29
CA LEU A 97 -0.57 -13.05 14.31
C LEU A 97 -1.04 -13.54 15.67
N ALA A 98 -2.27 -13.19 16.07
CA ALA A 98 -2.89 -13.71 17.29
C ALA A 98 -2.95 -15.25 17.28
N LEU A 99 -3.27 -15.86 16.13
CA LEU A 99 -3.27 -17.32 15.98
C LEU A 99 -1.87 -17.95 16.05
N LYS A 100 -0.81 -17.20 15.77
CA LYS A 100 0.58 -17.68 15.76
C LYS A 100 1.27 -17.56 17.12
N ASP A 101 0.56 -17.13 18.16
CA ASP A 101 1.08 -16.89 19.51
C ASP A 101 2.37 -16.04 19.54
N LYS A 102 2.50 -15.16 18.53
CA LYS A 102 3.62 -14.22 18.43
C LYS A 102 3.28 -12.99 19.25
N ASP A 103 4.29 -12.44 19.92
CA ASP A 103 4.16 -11.20 20.69
C ASP A 103 3.47 -10.11 19.83
N THR A 104 2.25 -9.76 20.22
CA THR A 104 1.37 -8.80 19.55
C THR A 104 1.93 -7.37 19.63
N SER A 105 2.97 -7.14 20.44
CA SER A 105 3.70 -5.87 20.50
C SER A 105 4.33 -5.48 19.15
N MET A 106 4.81 -6.45 18.35
CA MET A 106 5.41 -6.20 17.03
C MET A 106 4.39 -5.77 15.96
N TYR A 107 3.10 -6.13 16.15
CA TYR A 107 2.00 -5.81 15.24
C TYR A 107 1.60 -4.34 15.34
N TYR A 108 1.34 -3.87 16.57
CA TYR A 108 0.87 -2.51 16.80
C TYR A 108 1.85 -1.50 16.23
N ASP A 109 3.16 -1.73 16.37
CA ASP A 109 4.18 -0.81 15.84
C ASP A 109 4.19 -0.69 14.31
N SER A 110 3.83 -1.75 13.58
CA SER A 110 3.91 -1.76 12.11
C SER A 110 2.71 -1.06 11.48
N TRP A 111 1.50 -1.34 11.95
CA TRP A 111 0.27 -0.72 11.43
C TRP A 111 -0.12 0.58 12.14
N ASN A 112 0.60 1.00 13.20
CA ASN A 112 0.31 2.26 13.92
C ASN A 112 0.24 3.47 12.98
N CYS A 113 1.14 3.54 11.99
CA CYS A 113 1.14 4.65 11.04
C CYS A 113 -0.11 4.68 10.15
N TRP A 114 -0.66 3.50 9.80
CA TRP A 114 -1.94 3.40 9.08
C TRP A 114 -3.09 3.87 9.96
N TYR A 115 -3.21 3.35 11.18
CA TYR A 115 -4.31 3.72 12.09
C TYR A 115 -4.29 5.21 12.44
N LYS A 116 -3.11 5.78 12.73
CA LYS A 116 -2.97 7.23 12.97
C LYS A 116 -3.33 8.07 11.76
N TRP A 117 -3.06 7.59 10.55
CA TRP A 117 -3.35 8.31 9.32
C TRP A 117 -4.83 8.25 8.97
N ILE A 118 -5.49 7.10 9.18
CA ILE A 118 -6.93 6.98 8.88
C ILE A 118 -7.80 7.74 9.90
N ASP A 119 -7.39 7.82 11.16
CA ASP A 119 -8.11 8.59 12.20
C ASP A 119 -8.10 10.11 11.91
N GLN A 120 -7.22 10.59 11.02
CA GLN A 120 -7.10 12.00 10.63
C GLN A 120 -7.91 12.36 9.38
N ARG A 121 -8.72 11.44 8.86
CA ARG A 121 -9.41 11.53 7.56
C ARG A 121 -10.92 11.44 7.70
#